data_AF-A0A425WLR8-F1
#
_entry.id   AF-A0A425WLR8-F1
#
_cell.length_a   1.000
_cell.length_b   1.000
_cell.length_c   1.000
_cell.angle_alpha   90.00
_cell.angle_beta   90.00
_cell.angle_gamma   90.00
#
_symmetry.space_group_name_H-M   'P 1'
#
loop_
_entity.id
_entity.type
_entity.pdbx_description
1 polymer ?
#
loop_
_entity_poly.entity_id
_entity_poly.type
_entity_poly.pdbx_seq_one_letter_code
_entity_poly.pdbx_strand_id
1 'polypeptide(L)'
;MCWYPAPGQDAPTGSEGLPIARRRDGLCGVIADSVDMPQLSMVTVDGELALLRVGNGLVDCNRLAWASRIADGLPDQVVSVHRTLGMLVSDCADDIDVKAEVCRLMGFDPATYEFVEDLSEMAYADKEDADGRFSENPLT
;
A
#
# COMPACT_ATOMS: atom_id res chain seq x y z
N MET A 1 -13.02 -30.96 -3.78
CA MET A 1 -13.29 -29.66 -3.10
C MET A 1 -13.31 -29.91 -1.60
N CYS A 2 -12.42 -29.25 -0.86
CA CYS A 2 -12.37 -29.31 0.60
C CYS A 2 -12.88 -27.99 1.17
N TRP A 3 -13.78 -28.08 2.16
CA TRP A 3 -14.36 -26.94 2.86
C TRP A 3 -13.70 -26.79 4.22
N TYR A 4 -13.29 -25.58 4.57
CA TYR A 4 -12.69 -25.28 5.87
C TYR A 4 -13.62 -24.35 6.68
N PRO A 5 -13.75 -24.59 7.99
CA PRO A 5 -14.44 -23.65 8.87
C PRO A 5 -13.64 -22.34 8.99
N ALA A 6 -14.33 -21.22 9.24
CA ALA A 6 -13.67 -19.95 9.57
C ALA A 6 -12.65 -20.15 10.72
N PRO A 7 -11.51 -19.43 10.71
CA PRO A 7 -10.55 -19.52 11.80
C PRO A 7 -11.17 -19.11 13.14
N GLY A 8 -11.24 -20.06 14.05
CA GLY A 8 -11.60 -19.98 15.48
C GLY A 8 -10.84 -21.08 16.23
N GLN A 9 -10.94 -21.17 17.57
CA GLN A 9 -10.09 -22.03 18.43
C GLN A 9 -9.97 -23.52 18.03
N ASP A 10 -10.88 -24.04 17.19
CA ASP A 10 -10.89 -25.44 16.71
C ASP A 10 -10.66 -25.60 15.19
N ALA A 11 -10.20 -24.56 14.48
CA ALA A 11 -9.86 -24.70 13.06
C ALA A 11 -8.57 -25.55 12.93
N PRO A 12 -8.57 -26.66 12.15
CA PRO A 12 -7.36 -27.45 11.93
C PRO A 12 -6.26 -26.54 11.38
N THR A 13 -5.05 -26.70 11.92
CA THR A 13 -3.85 -25.90 11.59
C THR A 13 -3.77 -25.69 10.08
N GLY A 14 -3.92 -24.43 9.69
CA GLY A 14 -4.47 -23.99 8.40
C GLY A 14 -3.77 -24.51 7.16
N SER A 15 -4.62 -24.83 6.17
CA SER A 15 -4.45 -24.81 4.69
C SER A 15 -3.11 -25.09 4.01
N GLU A 16 -2.05 -25.57 4.67
CA GLU A 16 -0.72 -25.81 4.08
C GLU A 16 -0.18 -24.63 3.23
N GLY A 17 -0.56 -23.39 3.54
CA GLY A 17 -0.16 -22.21 2.76
C GLY A 17 -0.88 -22.04 1.41
N LEU A 18 -1.96 -22.79 1.17
CA LEU A 18 -2.78 -22.68 -0.03
C LEU A 18 -3.66 -21.43 -0.02
N PRO A 19 -3.95 -20.83 -1.19
CA PRO A 19 -4.83 -19.69 -1.30
C PRO A 19 -6.27 -20.06 -0.94
N ILE A 20 -6.83 -19.35 0.05
CA ILE A 20 -8.17 -19.58 0.56
C ILE A 20 -9.09 -18.42 0.13
N ALA A 21 -10.19 -18.73 -0.55
CA ALA A 21 -11.29 -17.79 -0.74
C ALA A 21 -12.20 -17.79 0.51
N ARG A 22 -12.52 -16.60 1.05
CA ARG A 22 -13.42 -16.45 2.21
C ARG A 22 -14.80 -15.97 1.75
N ARG A 23 -15.86 -16.65 2.19
CA ARG A 23 -17.25 -16.21 2.04
C ARG A 23 -17.69 -15.42 3.27
N ARG A 24 -18.63 -14.47 3.08
CA ARG A 24 -19.19 -13.64 4.16
C ARG A 24 -19.92 -14.43 5.25
N ASP A 25 -20.38 -15.63 4.95
CA ASP A 25 -21.00 -16.54 5.91
C ASP A 25 -19.98 -17.36 6.73
N GLY A 26 -18.68 -17.06 6.61
CA GLY A 26 -17.62 -17.72 7.36
C GLY A 26 -17.16 -19.04 6.77
N LEU A 27 -17.63 -19.42 5.58
CA LEU A 27 -17.11 -20.58 4.87
C LEU A 27 -15.88 -20.21 4.05
N CYS A 28 -14.86 -21.07 4.03
CA CYS A 28 -13.68 -20.83 3.21
C CYS A 28 -13.30 -22.06 2.38
N GLY A 29 -12.79 -21.82 1.17
CA GLY A 29 -12.51 -22.85 0.18
C GLY A 29 -11.11 -22.71 -0.40
N VAL A 30 -10.44 -23.84 -0.61
CA VAL A 30 -9.16 -23.91 -1.33
C VAL A 30 -9.42 -23.74 -2.81
N ILE A 31 -8.72 -22.78 -3.42
CA ILE A 31 -8.89 -22.43 -4.84
C ILE A 31 -8.07 -23.37 -5.75
N ALA A 32 -6.88 -23.76 -5.30
CA ALA A 32 -6.00 -24.72 -5.96
C ALA A 32 -5.18 -25.47 -4.90
N ASP A 33 -4.91 -26.75 -5.15
CA ASP A 33 -4.00 -27.53 -4.30
C ASP A 33 -2.53 -27.25 -4.67
N SER A 34 -1.60 -27.88 -3.96
CA SER A 34 -0.17 -27.67 -4.19
C SER A 34 0.32 -28.13 -5.57
N VAL A 35 -0.40 -29.06 -6.21
CA VAL A 35 -0.08 -29.56 -7.56
C VAL A 35 -0.53 -28.57 -8.63
N ASP A 36 -1.69 -27.95 -8.44
CA ASP A 36 -2.28 -26.99 -9.38
C ASP A 36 -1.77 -25.56 -9.16
N MET A 37 -1.25 -25.26 -7.97
CA MET A 37 -0.71 -23.96 -7.59
C MET A 37 0.24 -23.34 -8.64
N PRO A 38 1.25 -24.07 -9.19
CA PRO A 38 2.16 -23.53 -10.20
C PRO A 38 1.49 -23.08 -11.50
N GLN A 39 0.32 -23.63 -11.84
CA GLN A 39 -0.43 -23.31 -13.06
C GLN A 39 -1.38 -22.12 -12.87
N LEU A 40 -1.66 -21.74 -11.61
CA LEU A 40 -2.58 -20.66 -11.28
C LEU A 40 -1.94 -19.31 -11.62
N SER A 41 -2.39 -18.66 -12.70
CA SER A 41 -1.86 -17.38 -13.14
C SER A 41 -2.54 -16.18 -12.48
N MET A 42 -3.85 -16.26 -12.26
CA MET A 42 -4.67 -15.13 -11.81
C MET A 42 -5.94 -15.62 -11.12
N VAL A 43 -6.38 -14.91 -10.08
CA VAL A 43 -7.66 -15.13 -9.40
C VAL A 43 -8.38 -13.80 -9.29
N THR A 44 -9.62 -13.77 -9.75
CA THR A 44 -10.54 -12.65 -9.51
C THR A 44 -11.62 -13.07 -8.52
N VAL A 45 -12.05 -12.13 -7.68
CA VAL A 45 -13.17 -12.29 -6.74
C VAL A 45 -14.11 -11.11 -6.96
N ASP A 46 -15.38 -11.41 -7.26
CA ASP A 46 -16.39 -10.39 -7.58
C ASP A 46 -16.00 -9.42 -8.71
N GLY A 47 -15.17 -9.89 -9.65
CA GLY A 47 -14.66 -9.08 -10.78
C GLY A 47 -13.38 -8.31 -10.49
N GLU A 48 -12.93 -8.26 -9.23
CA GLU A 48 -11.69 -7.59 -8.81
C GLU A 48 -10.51 -8.56 -8.74
N LEU A 49 -9.31 -8.09 -9.07
CA LEU A 49 -8.09 -8.90 -9.03
C LEU A 49 -7.66 -9.18 -7.58
N ALA A 50 -7.70 -10.45 -7.17
CA ALA A 50 -7.36 -10.87 -5.80
C ALA A 50 -5.95 -11.44 -5.70
N LEU A 51 -5.56 -12.33 -6.64
CA LEU A 51 -4.22 -12.90 -6.71
C LEU A 51 -3.67 -12.82 -8.13
N LEU A 52 -2.38 -12.53 -8.24
CA LEU A 52 -1.65 -12.56 -9.49
C LEU A 52 -0.34 -13.32 -9.32
N ARG A 53 -0.02 -14.20 -10.26
CA ARG A 53 1.27 -14.86 -10.31
C ARG A 53 2.34 -13.88 -10.79
N VAL A 54 3.35 -13.66 -9.96
CA VAL A 54 4.55 -12.87 -10.27
C VAL A 54 5.76 -13.75 -10.04
N GLY A 55 6.43 -14.14 -11.13
CA GLY A 55 7.45 -15.18 -11.11
C GLY A 55 6.88 -16.50 -10.55
N ASN A 56 7.52 -17.02 -9.49
CA ASN A 56 7.10 -18.28 -8.87
C ASN A 56 6.09 -18.09 -7.73
N GLY A 57 5.77 -16.85 -7.34
CA GLY A 57 4.88 -16.54 -6.23
C GLY A 57 3.50 -16.05 -6.66
N LEU A 58 2.51 -16.18 -5.77
CA LEU A 58 1.24 -15.47 -5.87
C LEU A 58 1.31 -14.21 -5.00
N VAL A 59 0.91 -13.09 -5.57
CA VAL A 59 0.86 -11.79 -4.92
C VAL A 59 -0.59 -11.47 -4.56
N ASP A 60 -0.81 -11.00 -3.33
CA ASP A 60 -2.08 -10.40 -2.91
C ASP A 60 -2.22 -9.01 -3.55
N CYS A 61 -3.08 -8.93 -4.56
CA CYS A 61 -3.27 -7.72 -5.34
C CYS A 61 -4.03 -6.63 -4.59
N ASN A 62 -4.85 -6.97 -3.59
CA ASN A 62 -5.52 -5.97 -2.75
C ASN A 62 -4.52 -5.28 -1.83
N ARG A 63 -3.64 -6.07 -1.19
CA ARG A 63 -2.56 -5.52 -0.36
C ARG A 63 -1.57 -4.72 -1.18
N LEU A 64 -1.22 -5.20 -2.38
CA LEU A 64 -0.37 -4.47 -3.30
C LEU A 64 -1.04 -3.15 -3.74
N ALA A 65 -2.31 -3.15 -4.14
CA ALA A 65 -3.01 -1.94 -4.55
C ALA A 65 -3.08 -0.89 -3.43
N TRP A 66 -3.30 -1.31 -2.18
CA TRP A 66 -3.19 -0.42 -1.02
C TRP A 66 -1.78 0.14 -0.86
N ALA A 67 -0.75 -0.71 -0.93
CA ALA A 67 0.64 -0.29 -0.79
C ALA A 67 1.08 0.65 -1.93
N SER A 68 0.68 0.38 -3.16
CA SER A 68 0.91 1.23 -4.33
C SER A 68 0.27 2.60 -4.15
N ARG A 69 -0.96 2.68 -3.61
CA ARG A 69 -1.58 3.99 -3.31
C ARG A 69 -0.78 4.81 -2.29
N ILE A 70 -0.12 4.15 -1.33
CA ILE A 70 0.79 4.83 -0.40
C ILE A 70 2.05 5.26 -1.14
N ALA A 71 2.62 4.42 -2.00
CA ALA A 71 3.86 4.74 -2.71
C ALA A 71 3.69 5.82 -3.81
N ASP A 72 2.56 5.84 -4.53
CA ASP A 72 2.39 6.58 -5.78
C ASP A 72 1.97 8.06 -5.59
N GLY A 73 2.33 8.68 -4.47
CA GLY A 73 2.15 10.13 -4.27
C GLY A 73 1.35 10.54 -3.05
N LEU A 74 1.02 9.59 -2.16
CA LEU A 74 0.53 9.95 -0.83
C LEU A 74 1.53 10.84 -0.07
N PRO A 75 2.87 10.59 -0.10
CA PRO A 75 3.84 11.48 0.55
C PRO A 75 3.77 12.92 0.06
N ASP A 76 3.83 13.13 -1.25
CA ASP A 76 3.78 14.47 -1.86
C ASP A 76 2.46 15.17 -1.55
N GLN A 77 1.34 14.44 -1.57
CA GLN A 77 0.04 14.96 -1.18
C GLN A 77 0.01 15.39 0.29
N VAL A 78 0.57 14.58 1.19
CA VAL A 78 0.64 14.88 2.63
C VAL A 78 1.48 16.13 2.87
N VAL A 79 2.67 16.24 2.28
CA VAL A 79 3.53 17.43 2.40
C VAL A 79 2.83 18.68 1.86
N SER A 80 2.16 18.57 0.71
CA SER A 80 1.41 19.66 0.11
C SER A 80 0.29 20.16 1.03
N VAL A 81 -0.53 19.25 1.57
CA VAL A 81 -1.62 19.59 2.50
C VAL A 81 -1.08 20.19 3.79
N HIS A 82 -0.01 19.63 4.36
CA HIS A 82 0.61 20.15 5.58
C HIS A 82 1.10 21.60 5.37
N ARG A 83 1.77 21.89 4.24
CA ARG A 83 2.18 23.26 3.90
C ARG A 83 0.98 24.21 3.77
N THR A 84 -0.09 23.80 3.07
CA THR A 84 -1.28 24.64 2.89
C THR A 84 -1.98 24.93 4.21
N LEU A 85 -2.20 23.92 5.05
CA LEU A 85 -2.81 24.10 6.37
C LEU A 85 -1.90 24.90 7.30
N GLY A 86 -0.57 24.70 7.24
CA GLY A 86 0.39 25.46 8.01
C GLY A 86 0.29 26.97 7.76
N MET A 87 0.14 27.39 6.49
CA MET A 87 -0.10 28.80 6.17
C MET A 87 -1.42 29.31 6.78
N LEU A 88 -2.50 28.53 6.66
CA LEU A 88 -3.82 28.92 7.19
C LEU A 88 -3.87 29.00 8.72
N VAL A 89 -3.18 28.10 9.42
CA VAL A 89 -3.13 28.05 10.89
C VAL A 89 -2.19 29.12 11.45
N SER A 90 -1.05 29.38 10.79
CA SER A 90 -0.08 30.39 11.21
C SER A 90 -0.66 31.81 11.20
N ASP A 91 -1.58 32.10 10.27
CA ASP A 91 -2.25 33.41 10.19
C ASP A 91 -3.23 33.67 11.35
N CYS A 92 -3.54 32.66 12.18
CA CYS A 92 -4.60 32.70 13.19
C CYS A 92 -4.13 32.55 14.64
N ALA A 93 -2.83 32.34 14.93
CA ALA A 93 -2.37 32.01 16.28
C ALA A 93 -0.97 32.50 16.63
N ASP A 94 -0.85 33.32 17.68
CA ASP A 94 0.44 33.81 18.20
C ASP A 94 1.15 32.83 19.17
N ASP A 95 0.50 31.72 19.59
CA ASP A 95 1.02 30.86 20.68
C ASP A 95 0.66 29.36 20.53
N ILE A 96 0.31 28.89 19.34
CA ILE A 96 0.01 27.47 19.06
C ILE A 96 1.20 26.84 18.33
N ASP A 97 1.58 25.63 18.71
CA ASP A 97 2.46 24.79 17.90
C ASP A 97 1.75 24.42 16.58
N VAL A 98 2.01 25.24 15.55
CA VAL A 98 1.41 25.12 14.22
C VAL A 98 1.65 23.73 13.64
N LYS A 99 2.85 23.14 13.83
CA LYS A 99 3.18 21.82 13.28
C LYS A 99 2.31 20.75 13.94
N ALA A 100 2.21 20.76 15.26
CA ALA A 100 1.39 19.80 15.99
C ALA A 100 -0.11 19.94 15.69
N GLU A 101 -0.61 21.16 15.50
CA GLU A 101 -2.01 21.40 15.13
C GLU A 101 -2.32 20.90 13.71
N VAL A 102 -1.44 21.20 12.74
CA VAL A 102 -1.62 20.76 11.35
C VAL A 102 -1.56 19.24 11.25
N CYS A 103 -0.61 18.59 11.94
CA CYS A 103 -0.54 17.12 12.00
C CYS A 103 -1.87 16.55 12.53
N ARG A 104 -2.41 17.13 13.63
CA ARG A 104 -3.69 16.71 14.20
C ARG A 104 -4.85 16.86 13.22
N LEU A 105 -4.92 17.97 12.48
CA LEU A 105 -5.96 18.21 11.47
C LEU A 105 -5.92 17.18 10.33
N MET A 106 -4.73 16.72 9.96
CA MET A 106 -4.55 15.68 8.97
C MET A 106 -4.77 14.25 9.51
N GLY A 107 -4.95 14.10 10.82
CA GLY A 107 -5.05 12.79 11.48
C GLY A 107 -3.71 12.09 11.69
N PHE A 108 -2.60 12.84 11.64
CA PHE A 108 -1.25 12.35 11.88
C PHE A 108 -0.78 12.70 13.29
N ASP A 109 0.00 11.82 13.90
CA ASP A 109 0.94 12.25 14.92
C ASP A 109 2.20 12.84 14.25
N PRO A 110 2.94 13.74 14.92
CA PRO A 110 4.10 14.39 14.32
C PRO A 110 5.18 13.43 13.81
N ALA A 111 5.40 12.29 14.46
CA ALA A 111 6.43 11.33 14.04
C ALA A 111 6.01 10.59 12.76
N THR A 112 4.73 10.25 12.62
CA THR A 112 4.21 9.69 11.37
C THR A 112 4.28 10.70 10.22
N TYR A 113 4.05 11.99 10.48
CA TYR A 113 4.24 13.03 9.46
C TYR A 113 5.71 13.15 9.03
N GLU A 114 6.65 13.20 9.97
CA GLU A 114 8.09 13.27 9.68
C GLU A 114 8.55 12.08 8.82
N PHE A 115 8.09 10.88 9.13
CA PHE A 115 8.38 9.71 8.29
C PHE A 115 7.87 9.86 6.85
N VAL A 116 6.68 10.43 6.66
CA VAL A 116 6.11 10.66 5.33
C VAL A 116 6.80 11.81 4.59
N GLU A 117 7.24 12.83 5.31
CA GLU A 117 8.05 13.93 4.78
C GLU A 117 9.39 13.41 4.24
N ASP A 118 10.10 12.59 5.02
CA ASP A 118 11.35 11.94 4.59
C ASP A 118 11.14 11.09 3.32
N LEU A 119 10.02 10.36 3.23
CA LEU A 119 9.70 9.56 2.04
C LEU A 119 9.48 10.41 0.78
N SER A 120 8.88 11.59 0.91
CA SER A 120 8.71 12.53 -0.20
C SER A 120 10.08 13.03 -0.67
N GLU A 121 10.95 13.44 0.25
CA GLU A 121 12.30 13.92 -0.07
C GLU A 121 13.15 12.88 -0.81
N MET A 122 13.12 11.61 -0.37
CA MET A 122 13.85 10.52 -1.04
C MET A 122 13.33 10.27 -2.47
N ALA A 123 12.03 10.41 -2.70
CA ALA A 123 11.43 10.21 -4.02
C ALA A 123 11.82 11.31 -5.03
N TYR A 124 12.19 12.52 -4.56
CA TYR A 124 12.72 13.58 -5.41
C TYR A 124 14.19 13.38 -5.76
N ALA A 125 15.01 12.91 -4.80
CA ALA A 125 16.43 12.64 -5.03
C ALA A 125 16.67 11.60 -6.14
N ASP A 126 15.83 10.56 -6.22
CA ASP A 126 15.93 9.51 -7.25
C ASP A 126 15.52 10.00 -8.66
N LYS A 127 14.67 11.04 -8.75
CA LYS A 127 14.24 11.63 -10.03
C LYS A 127 15.28 12.59 -10.63
N GLU A 128 16.02 13.34 -9.80
CA GLU A 128 17.08 14.24 -10.26
C GLU A 128 18.24 13.46 -10.93
N ASP A 129 18.58 12.29 -10.38
CA ASP A 129 19.61 11.40 -10.93
C ASP A 129 19.19 10.71 -12.24
N ALA A 130 17.89 10.48 -12.44
CA ALA A 130 17.35 9.88 -13.66
C ALA A 130 17.26 10.87 -14.83
N ASP A 131 16.89 12.13 -14.57
CA ASP A 131 16.72 13.17 -15.60
C ASP A 131 18.06 13.72 -16.12
N GLY A 132 19.09 13.75 -15.27
CA GLY A 132 20.45 14.13 -15.65
C GLY A 132 21.11 13.21 -16.69
N ARG A 133 20.67 11.93 -16.80
CA ARG A 133 21.23 10.96 -17.75
C ARG A 133 20.64 11.03 -19.16
N PHE A 134 19.53 11.71 -19.36
CA PHE A 134 18.88 11.84 -20.68
C PHE A 134 19.25 13.13 -21.43
N SER A 135 19.97 14.07 -20.81
CA SER A 135 20.31 15.36 -21.40
C SER A 135 21.68 15.44 -22.10
N GLU A 136 22.51 14.40 -22.06
CA GLU A 136 23.82 14.39 -22.74
C GLU A 136 23.84 13.42 -23.94
N ASN A 137 23.38 13.90 -25.10
CA ASN A 137 24.10 13.84 -26.40
C ASN A 137 23.18 14.15 -27.61
N PRO A 138 23.35 15.28 -28.30
CA PRO A 138 23.07 15.35 -29.73
C PRO A 138 24.31 14.87 -30.49
N LEU A 139 24.26 13.65 -31.03
CA LEU A 139 25.22 13.20 -32.05
C LEU A 139 24.99 14.03 -33.32
N THR A 140 25.97 14.87 -33.67
CA THR A 140 26.13 15.45 -35.01
C THR A 140 27.19 14.66 -35.76
#